data_AF-A0A1Y1JT79-F1
#
_entry.id   AF-A0A1Y1JT79-F1
#
_cell.length_a   1.000
_cell.length_b   1.000
_cell.length_c   1.000
_cell.angle_alpha   90.00
_cell.angle_beta   90.00
_cell.angle_gamma   90.00
#
_symmetry.space_group_name_H-M   'P 1'
#
loop_
_entity.id
_entity.type
_entity.pdbx_description
1 polymer ?
#
loop_
_entity_poly.entity_id
_entity_poly.type
_entity_poly.pdbx_seq_one_letter_code
_entity_poly.pdbx_strand_id
1 'polypeptide(L)'
;MGNTISVDKDFDFKDIFPTCMNDYYSATQGINEEDLDKPFEKLQEKKKSYYDSCTEIDKKIVNSQGTFIVDCQNLSLYLDHIKTNTRNNQKASCIYFSYKLKDFLKRKGATCGGEKNCYEIMKNKAKNDHMVLFDICKDHVVDISDSTYYIMEKLIHLYDQCLFLTYDNDCNYGIECYEIYRDLLLISQNGNNNSFKDVLENFKDKYNSEMKTRTGCESVPKILHSHYGGYARKAFLASFLVIILISITTFILYKYTKYSIYLQPFVLRLQILWRNQDGVSKLSNLFETENTKLTHKYNILYNSLE
;
A
#
# COMPACT_ATOMS: atom_id res chain seq x y z
N MET A 1 2.06 2.76 -21.78
CA MET A 1 1.72 1.67 -20.85
C MET A 1 2.60 1.83 -19.63
N GLY A 2 2.07 2.39 -18.54
CA GLY A 2 2.84 2.55 -17.31
C GLY A 2 2.93 1.21 -16.59
N ASN A 3 4.14 0.69 -16.40
CA ASN A 3 4.34 -0.48 -15.54
C ASN A 3 3.84 -0.13 -14.14
N THR A 4 2.78 -0.79 -13.70
CA THR A 4 2.26 -0.60 -12.35
C THR A 4 3.23 -1.28 -11.41
N ILE A 5 3.98 -0.49 -10.63
CA ILE A 5 4.91 -1.02 -9.62
C ILE A 5 4.08 -1.76 -8.57
N SER A 6 4.29 -3.06 -8.43
CA SER A 6 3.68 -3.88 -7.39
C SER A 6 4.76 -4.51 -6.51
N VAL A 7 4.50 -4.52 -5.21
CA VAL A 7 5.31 -5.21 -4.22
C VAL A 7 5.17 -6.72 -4.42
N ASP A 8 6.29 -7.44 -4.34
CA ASP A 8 6.26 -8.89 -4.18
C ASP A 8 5.51 -9.24 -2.88
N LYS A 9 4.41 -9.98 -3.03
CA LYS A 9 3.52 -10.33 -1.92
C LYS A 9 4.24 -11.12 -0.82
N ASP A 10 5.24 -11.92 -1.19
CA ASP A 10 5.90 -12.86 -0.30
C ASP A 10 7.19 -12.29 0.30
N PHE A 11 7.62 -11.09 -0.13
CA PHE A 11 8.78 -10.42 0.43
C PHE A 11 8.47 -9.87 1.83
N ASP A 12 9.29 -10.22 2.82
CA ASP A 12 9.08 -9.83 4.20
C ASP A 12 9.97 -8.63 4.58
N PHE A 13 9.34 -7.47 4.79
CA PHE A 13 10.01 -6.24 5.24
C PHE A 13 10.17 -6.16 6.76
N LYS A 14 9.64 -7.14 7.52
CA LYS A 14 9.63 -7.11 8.97
C LYS A 14 11.05 -7.07 9.54
N ASP A 15 11.22 -6.25 10.57
CA ASP A 15 12.47 -6.05 11.32
C ASP A 15 13.66 -5.49 10.50
N ILE A 16 13.49 -5.23 9.19
CA ILE A 16 14.55 -4.63 8.36
C ILE A 16 14.77 -3.17 8.73
N PHE A 17 13.69 -2.40 8.85
CA PHE A 17 13.76 -0.95 9.02
C PHE A 17 13.33 -0.48 10.42
N PRO A 18 14.06 0.48 11.03
CA PRO A 18 15.35 1.03 10.59
C PRO A 18 16.56 0.19 10.99
N THR A 19 16.35 -0.91 11.74
CA THR A 19 17.41 -1.63 12.45
C THR A 19 18.55 -2.09 11.56
N CYS A 20 18.28 -2.90 10.53
CA CYS A 20 19.32 -3.44 9.66
C CYS A 20 20.04 -2.35 8.86
N MET A 21 19.35 -1.26 8.52
CA MET A 21 19.94 -0.08 7.89
C MET A 21 20.94 0.61 8.82
N ASN A 22 20.54 0.87 10.07
CA ASN A 22 21.40 1.51 11.06
C ASN A 22 22.60 0.64 11.42
N ASP A 23 22.40 -0.68 11.56
CA ASP A 23 23.48 -1.64 11.76
C ASP A 23 24.51 -1.58 10.63
N TYR A 24 24.03 -1.53 9.37
CA TYR A 24 24.90 -1.43 8.21
C TYR A 24 25.73 -0.14 8.24
N TYR A 25 25.12 1.00 8.53
CA TYR A 25 25.84 2.27 8.62
C TYR A 25 26.85 2.24 9.76
N SER A 26 26.46 1.77 10.94
CA SER A 26 27.34 1.66 12.11
C SER A 26 28.55 0.76 11.80
N ALA A 27 28.31 -0.40 11.19
CA ALA A 27 29.35 -1.38 10.83
C ALA A 27 30.32 -0.87 9.75
N THR A 28 29.86 -0.02 8.83
CA THR A 28 30.65 0.39 7.65
C THR A 28 31.31 1.76 7.78
N GLN A 29 30.77 2.62 8.65
CA GLN A 29 31.26 3.98 8.92
C GLN A 29 31.98 4.09 10.27
N GLY A 30 31.90 3.07 11.14
CA GLY A 30 32.59 3.09 12.44
C GLY A 30 31.95 4.02 13.45
N ILE A 31 30.67 4.36 13.27
CA ILE A 31 29.88 5.17 14.20
C ILE A 31 29.36 4.22 15.28
N ASN A 32 30.22 3.86 16.23
CA ASN A 32 29.78 3.29 17.50
C ASN A 32 29.93 4.38 18.56
N GLU A 33 28.85 4.68 19.28
CA GLU A 33 28.79 5.74 20.31
C GLU A 33 29.64 5.45 21.57
N GLU A 34 30.20 4.25 21.74
CA GLU A 34 30.78 3.84 23.03
C GLU A 34 32.32 3.78 23.11
N ASP A 35 33.07 3.83 22.00
CA ASP A 35 34.55 3.72 22.01
C ASP A 35 35.21 4.93 21.35
N LEU A 36 35.48 5.99 22.12
CA LEU A 36 35.96 7.29 21.62
C LEU A 36 37.40 7.30 21.09
N ASP A 37 38.23 6.29 21.37
CA ASP A 37 39.68 6.47 21.15
C ASP A 37 40.21 6.00 19.79
N LYS A 38 39.67 4.95 19.13
CA LYS A 38 40.19 4.46 17.83
C LYS A 38 39.20 3.73 16.88
N PRO A 39 37.94 4.16 16.69
CA PRO A 39 37.01 3.45 15.80
C PRO A 39 37.51 3.32 14.35
N PHE A 40 38.13 4.38 13.85
CA PHE A 40 38.50 4.50 12.45
C PHE A 40 39.69 3.63 12.05
N GLU A 41 40.74 3.55 12.89
CA GLU A 41 41.92 2.71 12.64
C GLU A 41 41.53 1.23 12.59
N LYS A 42 40.75 0.77 13.58
CA LYS A 42 40.27 -0.63 13.67
C LYS A 42 39.37 -1.01 12.49
N LEU A 43 38.51 -0.08 12.06
CA LEU A 43 37.68 -0.28 10.87
C LEU A 43 38.55 -0.41 9.61
N GLN A 44 39.56 0.44 9.44
CA GLN A 44 40.48 0.35 8.32
C GLN A 44 41.29 -0.95 8.31
N GLU A 45 41.74 -1.42 9.47
CA GLU A 45 42.43 -2.71 9.59
C GLU A 45 41.54 -3.88 9.14
N LYS A 46 40.27 -3.90 9.56
CA LYS A 46 39.30 -4.89 9.06
C LYS A 46 39.06 -4.75 7.55
N LYS A 47 38.94 -3.54 7.01
CA LYS A 47 38.82 -3.37 5.54
C LYS A 47 40.05 -3.93 4.82
N LYS A 48 41.25 -3.68 5.34
CA LYS A 48 42.50 -4.23 4.80
C LYS A 48 42.52 -5.76 4.85
N SER A 49 42.02 -6.39 5.92
CA SER A 49 41.97 -7.86 5.99
C SER A 49 41.13 -8.46 4.87
N TYR A 50 40.04 -7.80 4.47
CA TYR A 50 39.18 -8.27 3.37
C TYR A 50 39.69 -7.93 1.96
N TYR A 51 40.71 -7.08 1.82
CA TYR A 51 41.15 -6.52 0.53
C TYR A 51 41.47 -7.60 -0.51
N ASP A 52 42.26 -8.60 -0.13
CA ASP A 52 42.67 -9.66 -1.07
C ASP A 52 41.49 -10.51 -1.54
N SER A 53 40.59 -10.87 -0.61
CA SER A 53 39.38 -11.63 -0.96
C SER A 53 38.49 -10.80 -1.88
N CYS A 54 38.30 -9.52 -1.57
CA CYS A 54 37.51 -8.63 -2.40
C CYS A 54 38.12 -8.36 -3.77
N THR A 55 39.45 -8.38 -3.90
CA THR A 55 40.14 -8.28 -5.19
C THR A 55 39.85 -9.49 -6.08
N GLU A 56 39.89 -10.70 -5.52
CA GLU A 56 39.56 -11.93 -6.27
C GLU A 56 38.08 -12.00 -6.63
N ILE A 57 37.21 -11.52 -5.75
CA ILE A 57 35.77 -11.42 -6.00
C ILE A 57 35.46 -10.41 -7.11
N ASP A 58 36.04 -9.20 -7.07
CA ASP A 58 35.84 -8.14 -8.06
C ASP A 58 36.18 -8.61 -9.48
N LYS A 59 37.32 -9.31 -9.64
CA LYS A 59 37.74 -9.93 -10.91
C LYS A 59 36.70 -10.89 -11.47
N LYS A 60 35.89 -11.54 -10.63
CA LYS A 60 34.90 -12.53 -11.07
C LYS A 60 33.50 -11.98 -11.26
N ILE A 61 33.10 -11.00 -10.45
CA ILE A 61 31.72 -10.46 -10.49
C ILE A 61 31.58 -9.36 -11.53
N VAL A 62 32.50 -8.40 -11.54
CA VAL A 62 32.43 -7.22 -12.41
C VAL A 62 33.47 -7.29 -13.52
N ASN A 63 34.49 -8.14 -13.40
CA ASN A 63 35.63 -8.20 -14.32
C ASN A 63 36.27 -6.81 -14.51
N SER A 64 36.31 -6.02 -13.43
CA SER A 64 36.74 -4.63 -13.43
C SER A 64 38.09 -4.44 -12.78
N GLN A 65 38.70 -3.25 -12.90
CA GLN A 65 39.93 -2.88 -12.20
C GLN A 65 39.63 -2.39 -10.77
N GLY A 66 38.92 -3.19 -9.96
CA GLY A 66 38.72 -2.91 -8.54
C GLY A 66 37.51 -2.04 -8.17
N THR A 67 36.54 -1.86 -9.08
CA THR A 67 35.39 -0.97 -8.84
C THR A 67 34.40 -1.48 -7.78
N PHE A 68 34.45 -2.78 -7.45
CA PHE A 68 33.64 -3.43 -6.42
C PHE A 68 34.38 -3.66 -5.10
N ILE A 69 35.69 -3.37 -5.01
CA ILE A 69 36.49 -3.73 -3.82
C ILE A 69 35.96 -3.05 -2.55
N VAL A 70 35.68 -1.75 -2.62
CA VAL A 70 35.17 -0.98 -1.47
C VAL A 70 33.79 -1.47 -1.04
N ASP A 71 32.93 -1.76 -2.00
CA ASP A 71 31.58 -2.27 -1.77
C ASP A 71 31.63 -3.68 -1.14
N CYS A 72 32.48 -4.56 -1.65
CA CYS A 72 32.76 -5.87 -1.09
C CYS A 72 33.31 -5.79 0.36
N GLN A 73 34.21 -4.85 0.65
CA GLN A 73 34.71 -4.64 2.01
C GLN A 73 33.58 -4.21 2.96
N ASN A 74 32.71 -3.31 2.53
CA ASN A 74 31.56 -2.88 3.32
C ASN A 74 30.55 -4.02 3.55
N LEU A 75 30.29 -4.83 2.51
CA LEU A 75 29.48 -6.05 2.65
C LEU A 75 30.10 -7.05 3.63
N SER A 76 31.43 -7.24 3.57
CA SER A 76 32.16 -8.16 4.46
C SER A 76 32.12 -7.67 5.92
N LEU A 77 32.29 -6.37 6.15
CA LEU A 77 32.11 -5.75 7.46
C LEU A 77 30.71 -5.94 8.01
N TYR A 78 29.69 -5.81 7.16
CA TYR A 78 28.32 -6.02 7.58
C TYR A 78 28.05 -7.49 7.94
N LEU A 79 28.57 -8.45 7.17
CA LEU A 79 28.50 -9.87 7.54
C LEU A 79 29.16 -10.13 8.90
N ASP A 80 30.31 -9.53 9.17
CA ASP A 80 31.01 -9.66 10.46
C ASP A 80 30.20 -9.04 11.61
N HIS A 81 29.52 -7.93 11.35
CA HIS A 81 28.58 -7.34 12.29
C HIS A 81 27.39 -8.28 12.56
N ILE A 82 26.79 -8.88 11.53
CA ILE A 82 25.70 -9.86 11.68
C ILE A 82 26.16 -11.07 12.51
N LYS A 83 27.39 -11.54 12.29
CA LYS A 83 27.98 -12.65 13.06
C LYS A 83 28.03 -12.38 14.56
N THR A 84 28.41 -11.15 14.91
CA THR A 84 28.74 -10.75 16.27
C THR A 84 27.55 -10.18 17.02
N ASN A 85 26.57 -9.64 16.30
CA ASN A 85 25.38 -9.04 16.87
C ASN A 85 24.23 -10.06 16.97
N THR A 86 24.17 -10.77 18.11
CA THR A 86 23.13 -11.77 18.39
C THR A 86 21.76 -11.16 18.73
N ARG A 87 21.65 -9.82 18.84
CA ARG A 87 20.39 -9.15 19.19
C ARG A 87 19.45 -8.99 18.00
N ASN A 88 20.00 -9.01 16.78
CA ASN A 88 19.25 -8.70 15.59
C ASN A 88 18.78 -9.95 14.86
N ASN A 89 17.65 -9.82 14.16
CA ASN A 89 17.08 -10.88 13.36
C ASN A 89 18.01 -11.15 12.16
N GLN A 90 18.86 -12.19 12.27
CA GLN A 90 19.83 -12.57 11.24
C GLN A 90 19.20 -12.68 9.85
N LYS A 91 17.98 -13.22 9.74
CA LYS A 91 17.27 -13.32 8.47
C LYS A 91 17.00 -11.94 7.88
N ALA A 92 16.47 -11.00 8.67
CA ALA A 92 16.21 -9.63 8.22
C ALA A 92 17.50 -8.91 7.81
N SER A 93 18.57 -9.07 8.59
CA SER A 93 19.89 -8.50 8.24
C SER A 93 20.45 -9.08 6.95
N CYS A 94 20.29 -10.39 6.72
CA CYS A 94 20.71 -11.04 5.48
C CYS A 94 19.87 -10.61 4.27
N ILE A 95 18.57 -10.35 4.44
CA ILE A 95 17.74 -9.75 3.39
C ILE A 95 18.23 -8.33 3.07
N TYR A 96 18.57 -7.53 4.10
CA TYR A 96 19.16 -6.20 3.89
C TYR A 96 20.54 -6.27 3.21
N PHE A 97 21.35 -7.28 3.53
CA PHE A 97 22.59 -7.58 2.82
C PHE A 97 22.32 -7.85 1.33
N SER A 98 21.31 -8.67 0.99
CA SER A 98 20.90 -8.90 -0.41
C SER A 98 20.54 -7.60 -1.12
N TYR A 99 19.85 -6.67 -0.42
CA TYR A 99 19.53 -5.35 -0.98
C TYR A 99 20.79 -4.54 -1.30
N LYS A 100 21.73 -4.46 -0.37
CA LYS A 100 23.00 -3.76 -0.60
C LYS A 100 23.78 -4.40 -1.73
N LEU A 101 23.84 -5.73 -1.77
CA LEU A 101 24.44 -6.44 -2.89
C LEU A 101 23.77 -6.02 -4.21
N LYS A 102 22.44 -6.07 -4.31
CA LYS A 102 21.70 -5.62 -5.50
C LYS A 102 22.04 -4.19 -5.93
N ASP A 103 22.07 -3.24 -4.99
CA ASP A 103 22.46 -1.83 -5.24
C ASP A 103 23.83 -1.75 -5.94
N PHE A 104 24.82 -2.47 -5.41
CA PHE A 104 26.15 -2.52 -6.02
C PHE A 104 26.13 -3.16 -7.42
N LEU A 105 25.45 -4.30 -7.57
CA LEU A 105 25.37 -5.01 -8.85
C LEU A 105 24.73 -4.14 -9.94
N LYS A 106 23.69 -3.37 -9.60
CA LYS A 106 23.04 -2.41 -10.51
C LYS A 106 23.97 -1.26 -10.91
N ARG A 107 24.73 -0.70 -9.96
CA ARG A 107 25.64 0.43 -10.25
C ARG A 107 26.87 0.04 -11.06
N LYS A 108 27.31 -1.23 -10.98
CA LYS A 108 28.59 -1.69 -11.55
C LYS A 108 28.44 -2.60 -12.77
N GLY A 109 27.23 -3.08 -13.09
CA GLY A 109 27.00 -3.95 -14.24
C GLY A 109 27.54 -5.37 -14.02
N ALA A 110 27.09 -6.03 -12.97
CA ALA A 110 27.58 -7.36 -12.62
C ALA A 110 27.17 -8.46 -13.61
N THR A 111 28.00 -9.49 -13.72
CA THR A 111 27.83 -10.60 -14.69
C THR A 111 27.19 -11.85 -14.10
N CYS A 112 26.98 -11.91 -12.78
CA CYS A 112 26.65 -13.13 -12.07
C CYS A 112 25.16 -13.50 -12.01
N GLY A 113 24.29 -12.85 -12.79
CA GLY A 113 22.92 -13.34 -13.04
C GLY A 113 21.97 -13.35 -11.84
N GLY A 114 22.22 -12.54 -10.80
CA GLY A 114 21.35 -12.40 -9.62
C GLY A 114 22.13 -12.39 -8.30
N GLU A 115 21.53 -11.85 -7.24
CA GLU A 115 22.16 -11.69 -5.93
C GLU A 115 22.64 -13.02 -5.34
N LYS A 116 21.85 -14.09 -5.43
CA LYS A 116 22.22 -15.43 -4.93
C LYS A 116 23.46 -15.99 -5.61
N ASN A 117 23.48 -15.97 -6.94
CA ASN A 117 24.60 -16.47 -7.73
C ASN A 117 25.86 -15.64 -7.49
N CYS A 118 25.71 -14.31 -7.39
CA CYS A 118 26.81 -13.43 -7.02
C CYS A 118 27.36 -13.76 -5.63
N TYR A 119 26.48 -13.97 -4.64
CA TYR A 119 26.89 -14.33 -3.28
C TYR A 119 27.63 -15.67 -3.22
N GLU A 120 27.17 -16.68 -3.96
CA GLU A 120 27.88 -17.97 -4.08
C GLU A 120 29.28 -17.79 -4.70
N ILE A 121 29.43 -16.91 -5.69
CA ILE A 121 30.76 -16.56 -6.23
C ILE A 121 31.61 -15.87 -5.15
N MET A 122 31.04 -14.92 -4.39
CA MET A 122 31.75 -14.25 -3.29
C MET A 122 32.30 -15.29 -2.29
N LYS A 123 31.44 -16.21 -1.86
CA LYS A 123 31.79 -17.30 -0.93
C LYS A 123 32.90 -18.19 -1.47
N ASN A 124 32.79 -18.65 -2.72
CA ASN A 124 33.75 -19.57 -3.34
C ASN A 124 35.10 -18.91 -3.67
N LYS A 125 35.17 -17.58 -3.70
CA LYS A 125 36.40 -16.82 -3.99
C LYS A 125 37.01 -16.16 -2.76
N ALA A 126 36.29 -16.12 -1.65
CA ALA A 126 36.85 -15.72 -0.37
C ALA A 126 38.03 -16.64 -0.01
N LYS A 127 39.09 -16.06 0.55
CA LYS A 127 40.20 -16.86 1.12
C LYS A 127 39.66 -17.71 2.29
N ASN A 128 40.27 -18.87 2.55
CA ASN A 128 39.78 -19.89 3.49
C ASN A 128 39.28 -19.31 4.83
N ASP A 129 40.02 -18.38 5.45
CA ASP A 129 39.64 -17.79 6.74
C ASP A 129 38.38 -16.90 6.67
N HIS A 130 38.06 -16.37 5.48
CA HIS A 130 36.86 -15.59 5.20
C HIS A 130 35.72 -16.43 4.62
N MET A 131 35.94 -17.70 4.25
CA MET A 131 34.87 -18.54 3.71
C MET A 131 33.72 -18.69 4.72
N VAL A 132 34.05 -18.86 6.01
CA VAL A 132 33.10 -18.96 7.12
C VAL A 132 32.30 -17.66 7.31
N LEU A 133 32.85 -16.50 6.93
CA LEU A 133 32.13 -15.22 6.96
C LEU A 133 30.97 -15.22 5.95
N PHE A 134 31.21 -15.78 4.76
CA PHE A 134 30.19 -15.86 3.71
C PHE A 134 29.21 -17.03 3.90
N ASP A 135 29.34 -17.82 4.97
CA ASP A 135 28.31 -18.79 5.36
C ASP A 135 27.18 -18.18 6.18
N ILE A 136 27.36 -16.95 6.70
CA ILE A 136 26.41 -16.32 7.64
C ILE A 136 25.03 -16.12 7.02
N CYS A 137 24.95 -15.75 5.75
CA CYS A 137 23.69 -15.48 5.07
C CYS A 137 23.30 -16.53 4.02
N LYS A 138 24.00 -17.67 3.96
CA LYS A 138 23.82 -18.68 2.89
C LYS A 138 22.37 -19.10 2.66
N ASP A 139 21.59 -19.24 3.73
CA ASP A 139 20.20 -19.73 3.68
C ASP A 139 19.17 -18.58 3.61
N HIS A 140 19.63 -17.33 3.57
CA HIS A 140 18.79 -16.13 3.70
C HIS A 140 19.01 -15.10 2.60
N VAL A 141 20.05 -15.25 1.77
CA VAL A 141 20.22 -14.41 0.58
C VAL A 141 19.09 -14.69 -0.40
N VAL A 142 18.43 -13.62 -0.82
CA VAL A 142 17.31 -13.64 -1.77
C VAL A 142 17.64 -12.79 -2.99
N ASP A 143 17.09 -13.20 -4.14
CA ASP A 143 17.10 -12.34 -5.32
C ASP A 143 15.96 -11.34 -5.17
N ILE A 144 16.28 -10.05 -5.22
CA ILE A 144 15.30 -9.00 -4.95
C ILE A 144 14.73 -8.54 -6.28
N SER A 145 13.40 -8.45 -6.43
CA SER A 145 12.80 -7.92 -7.65
C SER A 145 13.11 -6.43 -7.83
N ASP A 146 13.01 -5.90 -9.05
CA ASP A 146 13.26 -4.47 -9.28
C ASP A 146 12.26 -3.56 -8.59
N SER A 147 11.00 -4.00 -8.45
CA SER A 147 9.98 -3.27 -7.70
C SER A 147 10.29 -3.24 -6.20
N THR A 148 10.66 -4.38 -5.62
CA THR A 148 11.05 -4.46 -4.20
C THR A 148 12.30 -3.63 -3.93
N TYR A 149 13.29 -3.66 -4.83
CA TYR A 149 14.48 -2.81 -4.75
C TYR A 149 14.12 -1.32 -4.71
N TYR A 150 13.29 -0.86 -5.64
CA TYR A 150 12.83 0.53 -5.67
C TYR A 150 12.16 0.94 -4.35
N ILE A 151 11.35 0.05 -3.78
CA ILE A 151 10.65 0.31 -2.52
C ILE A 151 11.61 0.37 -1.34
N MET A 152 12.58 -0.54 -1.28
CA MET A 152 13.63 -0.50 -0.25
C MET A 152 14.46 0.77 -0.33
N GLU A 153 14.82 1.23 -1.54
CA GLU A 153 15.53 2.49 -1.76
C GLU A 153 14.74 3.69 -1.21
N LYS A 154 13.44 3.76 -1.52
CA LYS A 154 12.55 4.82 -1.00
C LYS A 154 12.33 4.73 0.51
N LEU A 155 12.24 3.53 1.07
CA LEU A 155 12.15 3.34 2.53
C LEU A 155 13.44 3.80 3.24
N ILE A 156 14.62 3.50 2.67
CA ILE A 156 15.89 4.02 3.20
C ILE A 156 15.86 5.54 3.19
N HIS A 157 15.48 6.16 2.08
CA HIS A 157 15.39 7.62 2.00
C HIS A 157 14.47 8.20 3.08
N LEU A 158 13.31 7.60 3.32
CA LEU A 158 12.42 8.00 4.40
C LEU A 158 13.09 7.92 5.78
N TYR A 159 13.71 6.78 6.13
CA TYR A 159 14.27 6.60 7.47
C TYR A 159 15.58 7.38 7.69
N ASP A 160 16.40 7.52 6.67
CA ASP A 160 17.74 8.10 6.75
C ASP A 160 17.73 9.62 6.56
N GLN A 161 16.89 10.12 5.67
CA GLN A 161 16.84 11.55 5.37
C GLN A 161 15.67 12.19 6.10
N CYS A 162 14.45 11.66 5.99
CA CYS A 162 13.25 12.37 6.43
C CYS A 162 13.06 12.47 7.95
N LEU A 163 13.56 11.49 8.74
CA LEU A 163 13.46 11.57 10.21
C LEU A 163 14.51 12.51 10.81
N PHE A 164 15.66 12.69 10.16
CA PHE A 164 16.79 13.47 10.68
C PHE A 164 16.79 14.94 10.23
N LEU A 165 15.79 15.41 9.48
CA LEU A 165 15.70 16.79 9.00
C LEU A 165 15.63 17.82 10.15
N THR A 166 16.70 18.59 10.35
CA THR A 166 16.65 19.87 11.08
C THR A 166 16.13 20.94 10.12
N TYR A 167 14.83 21.27 10.22
CA TYR A 167 14.09 22.12 9.26
C TYR A 167 14.35 23.63 9.37
N ASP A 168 15.58 24.05 9.68
CA ASP A 168 15.77 25.48 9.95
C ASP A 168 15.74 26.34 8.68
N ASN A 169 15.94 25.79 7.47
CA ASN A 169 15.92 26.61 6.24
C ASN A 169 15.43 25.97 4.92
N ASP A 170 15.19 24.65 4.82
CA ASP A 170 14.78 24.03 3.54
C ASP A 170 13.52 23.14 3.66
N CYS A 171 12.38 23.76 3.43
CA CYS A 171 11.08 23.11 3.45
C CYS A 171 10.86 22.14 2.27
N ASN A 172 11.67 22.23 1.21
CA ASN A 172 11.49 21.38 0.03
C ASN A 172 11.79 19.92 0.36
N TYR A 173 12.76 19.64 1.23
CA TYR A 173 13.03 18.29 1.71
C TYR A 173 11.83 17.69 2.46
N GLY A 174 11.13 18.48 3.28
CA GLY A 174 9.92 18.02 3.95
C GLY A 174 8.79 17.67 2.98
N ILE A 175 8.67 18.43 1.89
CA ILE A 175 7.71 18.16 0.82
C ILE A 175 8.08 16.85 0.10
N GLU A 176 9.35 16.68 -0.28
CA GLU A 176 9.85 15.46 -0.94
C GLU A 176 9.58 14.22 -0.08
N CYS A 177 9.86 14.30 1.23
CA CYS A 177 9.57 13.23 2.18
C CYS A 177 8.09 12.84 2.22
N TYR A 178 7.20 13.83 2.22
CA TYR A 178 5.77 13.58 2.16
C TYR A 178 5.34 12.93 0.84
N GLU A 179 5.90 13.37 -0.28
CA GLU A 179 5.60 12.80 -1.60
C GLU A 179 6.06 11.35 -1.71
N ILE A 180 7.28 11.03 -1.25
CA ILE A 180 7.79 9.66 -1.22
C ILE A 180 6.90 8.77 -0.35
N TYR A 181 6.52 9.23 0.84
CA TYR A 181 5.62 8.48 1.73
C TYR A 181 4.26 8.23 1.06
N ARG A 182 3.67 9.26 0.45
CA ARG A 182 2.38 9.15 -0.26
C ARG A 182 2.46 8.13 -1.40
N ASP A 183 3.53 8.14 -2.18
CA ASP A 183 3.70 7.24 -3.32
C ASP A 183 3.87 5.79 -2.85
N LEU A 184 4.66 5.56 -1.79
CA LEU A 184 4.75 4.24 -1.15
C LEU A 184 3.41 3.80 -0.54
N LEU A 185 2.64 4.72 0.02
CA LEU A 185 1.31 4.44 0.56
C LEU A 185 0.37 3.94 -0.55
N LEU A 186 0.37 4.58 -1.72
CA LEU A 186 -0.42 4.15 -2.88
C LEU A 186 0.00 2.76 -3.37
N ILE A 187 1.30 2.49 -3.44
CA ILE A 187 1.82 1.15 -3.79
C ILE A 187 1.33 0.12 -2.76
N SER A 188 1.38 0.44 -1.46
CA SER A 188 0.95 -0.46 -0.39
C SER A 188 -0.55 -0.76 -0.41
N GLN A 189 -1.38 0.21 -0.83
CA GLN A 189 -2.84 0.05 -0.93
C GLN A 189 -3.25 -0.88 -2.07
N ASN A 190 -2.51 -0.83 -3.18
CA ASN A 190 -2.71 -1.69 -4.33
C ASN A 190 -2.06 -3.08 -4.15
N GLY A 191 -1.15 -3.21 -3.19
CA GLY A 191 -0.45 -4.45 -2.86
C GLY A 191 -1.07 -5.22 -1.67
N ASN A 192 -0.82 -6.53 -1.66
CA ASN A 192 -1.23 -7.43 -0.57
C ASN A 192 -0.06 -7.85 0.33
N ASN A 193 0.87 -6.93 0.60
CA ASN A 193 2.02 -7.18 1.47
C ASN A 193 1.82 -6.47 2.82
N ASN A 194 1.54 -7.26 3.86
CA ASN A 194 1.29 -6.73 5.21
C ASN A 194 2.56 -6.22 5.89
N SER A 195 3.69 -6.91 5.70
CA SER A 195 4.97 -6.46 6.28
C SER A 195 5.38 -5.08 5.76
N PHE A 196 5.12 -4.79 4.49
CA PHE A 196 5.36 -3.47 3.92
C PHE A 196 4.44 -2.40 4.53
N LYS A 197 3.15 -2.72 4.71
CA LYS A 197 2.18 -1.84 5.38
C LYS A 197 2.61 -1.53 6.81
N ASP A 198 3.08 -2.53 7.55
CA ASP A 198 3.54 -2.37 8.93
C ASP A 198 4.76 -1.44 9.02
N VAL A 199 5.72 -1.56 8.08
CA VAL A 199 6.88 -0.66 8.02
C VAL A 199 6.47 0.80 7.76
N LEU A 200 5.48 1.02 6.89
CA LEU A 200 4.95 2.38 6.63
C LEU A 200 4.20 2.94 7.85
N GLU A 201 3.44 2.12 8.56
CA GLU A 201 2.77 2.55 9.81
C GLU A 201 3.79 2.94 10.89
N ASN A 202 4.84 2.13 11.07
CA ASN A 202 5.93 2.42 12.00
C ASN A 202 6.66 3.71 11.64
N PHE A 203 6.91 3.95 10.35
CA PHE A 203 7.51 5.21 9.88
C PHE A 203 6.60 6.39 10.19
N LYS A 204 5.30 6.28 9.86
CA LYS A 204 4.27 7.30 10.10
C LYS A 204 4.19 7.67 11.57
N ASP A 205 4.22 6.69 12.47
CA ASP A 205 4.18 6.94 13.92
C ASP A 205 5.43 7.70 14.41
N LYS A 206 6.62 7.31 13.93
CA LYS A 206 7.87 8.03 14.23
C LYS A 206 7.84 9.46 13.70
N TYR A 207 7.52 9.63 12.42
CA TYR A 207 7.42 10.94 11.78
C TYR A 207 6.43 11.85 12.51
N ASN A 208 5.22 11.37 12.81
CA ASN A 208 4.19 12.13 13.51
C ASN A 208 4.63 12.49 14.93
N SER A 209 5.42 11.65 15.59
CA SER A 209 6.00 11.96 16.91
C SER A 209 7.01 13.10 16.80
N GLU A 210 7.95 13.00 15.86
CA GLU A 210 8.98 14.01 15.61
C GLU A 210 8.39 15.36 15.17
N MET A 211 7.37 15.36 14.31
CA MET A 211 6.80 16.59 13.76
C MET A 211 5.88 17.36 14.72
N LYS A 212 5.46 16.76 15.85
CA LYS A 212 4.63 17.44 16.87
C LYS A 212 5.33 18.63 17.49
N THR A 213 6.62 18.49 17.76
CA THR A 213 7.43 19.51 18.44
C THR A 213 8.14 20.43 17.47
N ARG A 214 8.23 20.04 16.19
CA ARG A 214 8.93 20.80 15.15
C ARG A 214 8.13 22.04 14.71
N THR A 215 8.83 23.16 14.68
CA THR A 215 8.37 24.46 14.19
C THR A 215 9.05 24.79 12.87
N GLY A 216 8.41 25.60 12.02
CA GLY A 216 8.88 25.89 10.67
C GLY A 216 8.08 25.16 9.59
N CYS A 217 8.25 25.61 8.34
CA CYS A 217 7.69 25.00 7.11
C CYS A 217 6.19 24.66 7.16
N GLU A 218 5.32 25.67 7.06
CA GLU A 218 3.86 25.49 7.03
C GLU A 218 3.36 24.58 5.87
N SER A 219 4.13 24.48 4.78
CA SER A 219 3.81 23.64 3.63
C SER A 219 4.04 22.15 3.87
N VAL A 220 4.78 21.75 4.91
CA VAL A 220 5.11 20.35 5.19
C VAL A 220 4.04 19.74 6.11
N PRO A 221 3.37 18.65 5.71
CA PRO A 221 2.35 18.03 6.53
C PRO A 221 2.91 17.51 7.86
N LYS A 222 2.41 18.02 8.99
CA LYS A 222 2.82 17.56 10.33
C LYS A 222 2.27 16.19 10.71
N ILE A 223 1.27 15.71 9.98
CA ILE A 223 0.59 14.44 10.24
C ILE A 223 0.52 13.65 8.94
N LEU A 224 1.13 12.48 8.94
CA LEU A 224 0.96 11.46 7.93
C LEU A 224 -0.23 10.57 8.29
N HIS A 225 -1.00 10.22 7.27
CA HIS A 225 -2.15 9.35 7.41
C HIS A 225 -1.80 7.89 7.15
N SER A 226 -2.46 7.01 7.90
CA SER A 226 -2.37 5.56 7.75
C SER A 226 -3.03 5.07 6.47
N HIS A 227 -2.56 3.93 5.95
CA HIS A 227 -3.23 3.24 4.85
C HIS A 227 -4.65 2.75 5.24
N TYR A 228 -4.90 2.46 6.52
CA TYR A 228 -6.23 2.11 7.03
C TYR A 228 -7.20 3.29 7.02
N GLY A 229 -6.69 4.54 7.07
CA GLY A 229 -7.50 5.74 7.21
C GLY A 229 -8.42 6.01 6.02
N GLY A 230 -7.98 5.70 4.80
CA GLY A 230 -8.80 5.85 3.60
C GLY A 230 -9.99 4.90 3.56
N TYR A 231 -9.76 3.64 3.93
CA TYR A 231 -10.82 2.63 4.04
C TYR A 231 -11.76 2.92 5.21
N ALA A 232 -11.24 3.31 6.37
CA ALA A 232 -12.05 3.69 7.52
C ALA A 232 -12.95 4.90 7.20
N ARG A 233 -12.41 5.93 6.52
CA ARG A 233 -13.20 7.10 6.10
C ARG A 233 -14.25 6.74 5.06
N LYS A 234 -13.93 5.90 4.07
CA LYS A 234 -14.91 5.43 3.07
C LYS A 234 -15.98 4.54 3.69
N ALA A 235 -15.61 3.62 4.56
CA ALA A 235 -16.54 2.75 5.29
C ALA A 235 -17.44 3.55 6.23
N PHE A 236 -16.89 4.55 6.93
CA PHE A 236 -17.64 5.47 7.76
C PHE A 236 -18.64 6.29 6.93
N LEU A 237 -18.21 6.88 5.82
CA LEU A 237 -19.09 7.63 4.92
C LEU A 237 -20.20 6.73 4.33
N ALA A 238 -19.87 5.51 3.90
CA ALA A 238 -20.85 4.55 3.41
C ALA A 238 -21.86 4.17 4.49
N SER A 239 -21.39 3.89 5.70
CA SER A 239 -22.25 3.56 6.84
C SER A 239 -23.17 4.72 7.21
N PHE A 240 -22.64 5.94 7.23
CA PHE A 240 -23.40 7.16 7.51
C PHE A 240 -24.51 7.39 6.46
N LEU A 241 -24.20 7.19 5.17
CA LEU A 241 -25.20 7.29 4.10
C LEU A 241 -26.30 6.25 4.24
N VAL A 242 -25.96 5.00 4.60
CA VAL A 242 -26.95 3.93 4.84
C VAL A 242 -27.87 4.30 6.01
N ILE A 243 -27.32 4.82 7.12
CA ILE A 243 -28.11 5.25 8.28
C ILE A 243 -29.06 6.39 7.92
N ILE A 244 -28.61 7.36 7.13
CA ILE A 244 -29.46 8.46 6.63
C ILE A 244 -30.60 7.91 5.78
N LEU A 245 -30.31 7.00 4.84
CA LEU A 245 -31.33 6.38 3.99
C LEU A 245 -32.37 5.60 4.81
N ILE A 246 -31.94 4.83 5.81
CA ILE A 246 -32.85 4.12 6.72
C ILE A 246 -33.70 5.11 7.53
N SER A 247 -33.10 6.19 8.01
CA SER A 247 -33.82 7.21 8.79
C SER A 247 -34.86 7.94 7.95
N ILE A 248 -34.53 8.34 6.72
CA ILE A 248 -35.46 8.99 5.78
C ILE A 248 -36.59 8.03 5.41
N THR A 249 -36.28 6.79 5.03
CA THR A 249 -37.30 5.79 4.67
C THR A 249 -38.23 5.49 5.86
N THR A 250 -37.67 5.32 7.06
CA THR A 250 -38.47 5.13 8.29
C THR A 250 -39.33 6.35 8.62
N PHE A 251 -38.80 7.56 8.45
CA PHE A 251 -39.56 8.79 8.67
C PHE A 251 -40.71 8.94 7.68
N ILE A 252 -40.47 8.64 6.40
CA ILE A 252 -41.50 8.60 5.36
C ILE A 252 -42.52 7.52 5.73
N LEU A 253 -42.13 6.28 6.00
CA LEU A 253 -43.06 5.22 6.39
C LEU A 253 -43.86 5.60 7.64
N TYR A 254 -43.23 6.09 8.72
CA TYR A 254 -43.93 6.50 9.94
C TYR A 254 -44.98 7.59 9.67
N LYS A 255 -44.62 8.61 8.88
CA LYS A 255 -45.53 9.71 8.53
C LYS A 255 -46.65 9.19 7.62
N TYR A 256 -46.30 8.51 6.53
CA TYR A 256 -47.23 8.06 5.49
C TYR A 256 -48.04 6.81 5.86
N THR A 257 -47.64 6.00 6.84
CA THR A 257 -48.46 4.92 7.41
C THR A 257 -49.61 5.50 8.23
N LYS A 258 -49.40 6.58 8.98
CA LYS A 258 -50.52 7.32 9.59
C LYS A 258 -51.42 7.96 8.52
N TYR A 259 -50.84 8.58 7.49
CA TYR A 259 -51.65 9.14 6.39
C TYR A 259 -52.32 8.07 5.51
N SER A 260 -51.78 6.86 5.42
CA SER A 260 -52.38 5.73 4.69
C SER A 260 -53.75 5.37 5.27
N ILE A 261 -53.90 5.43 6.59
CA ILE A 261 -55.20 5.24 7.27
C ILE A 261 -56.17 6.39 6.94
N TYR A 262 -55.69 7.62 6.79
CA TYR A 262 -56.51 8.78 6.39
C TYR A 262 -56.83 8.82 4.89
N LEU A 263 -55.99 8.25 4.03
CA LEU A 263 -56.18 8.21 2.58
C LEU A 263 -56.98 6.99 2.13
N GLN A 264 -57.05 5.93 2.94
CA GLN A 264 -57.84 4.73 2.64
C GLN A 264 -59.34 5.03 2.37
N PRO A 265 -60.04 5.90 3.13
CA PRO A 265 -61.41 6.31 2.80
C PRO A 265 -61.51 7.07 1.47
N PHE A 266 -60.49 7.86 1.12
CA PHE A 266 -60.47 8.63 -0.12
C PHE A 266 -60.25 7.73 -1.33
N VAL A 267 -59.35 6.74 -1.22
CA VAL A 267 -59.12 5.72 -2.24
C VAL A 267 -60.35 4.83 -2.43
N LEU A 268 -61.02 4.41 -1.34
CA LEU A 268 -62.29 3.68 -1.40
C LEU A 268 -63.40 4.52 -2.08
N ARG A 269 -63.49 5.82 -1.77
CA ARG A 269 -64.43 6.74 -2.44
C ARG A 269 -64.14 6.85 -3.94
N LEU A 270 -62.87 6.97 -4.35
CA LEU A 270 -62.50 6.98 -5.76
C LEU A 270 -62.82 5.66 -6.46
N GLN A 271 -62.57 4.52 -5.82
CA GLN A 271 -62.95 3.20 -6.36
C GLN A 271 -64.47 3.03 -6.50
N ILE A 272 -65.27 3.54 -5.56
CA ILE A 272 -66.74 3.54 -5.66
C ILE A 272 -67.20 4.42 -6.82
N LEU A 273 -66.60 5.62 -7.00
CA LEU A 273 -66.94 6.51 -8.12
C LEU A 273 -66.58 5.87 -9.47
N TRP A 274 -65.43 5.21 -9.57
CA TRP A 274 -65.05 4.44 -10.76
C TRP A 274 -65.99 3.27 -11.03
N ARG A 275 -66.37 2.50 -10.00
CA ARG A 275 -67.32 1.38 -10.15
C ARG A 275 -68.73 1.85 -10.53
N ASN A 276 -69.13 3.05 -10.10
CA ASN A 276 -70.38 3.68 -10.52
C ASN A 276 -70.33 4.19 -11.96
N GLN A 277 -69.16 4.62 -12.45
CA GLN A 277 -68.94 5.01 -13.84
C GLN A 277 -69.14 3.82 -14.81
N ASP A 278 -68.69 2.62 -14.42
CA ASP A 278 -69.01 1.36 -15.12
C ASP A 278 -70.50 0.98 -15.06
N GLY A 279 -71.21 1.38 -14.00
CA GLY A 279 -72.66 1.21 -13.91
C GLY A 279 -73.43 2.14 -14.86
N VAL A 280 -72.97 3.38 -15.02
CA VAL A 280 -73.57 4.39 -15.92
C VAL A 280 -73.41 3.98 -17.39
N SER A 281 -72.26 3.43 -17.79
CA SER A 281 -72.08 2.89 -19.14
C SER A 281 -72.99 1.68 -19.41
N LYS A 282 -73.22 0.84 -18.39
CA LYS A 282 -74.11 -0.32 -18.47
C LYS A 282 -75.60 0.07 -18.59
N LEU A 283 -76.01 1.16 -17.93
CA LEU A 283 -77.36 1.71 -18.04
C LEU A 283 -77.61 2.35 -19.41
N SER A 284 -76.61 3.05 -19.97
CA SER A 284 -76.67 3.62 -21.32
C SER A 284 -76.87 2.53 -22.38
N ASN A 285 -76.11 1.42 -22.28
CA ASN A 285 -76.24 0.30 -23.20
C ASN A 285 -77.60 -0.40 -23.09
N LEU A 286 -78.18 -0.50 -21.89
CA LEU A 286 -79.53 -1.05 -21.69
C LEU A 286 -80.59 -0.16 -22.35
N PHE A 287 -80.47 1.16 -22.20
CA PHE A 287 -81.40 2.11 -22.83
C PHE A 287 -81.31 2.06 -24.36
N GLU A 288 -80.10 1.96 -24.93
CA GLU A 288 -79.89 1.79 -26.37
C GLU A 288 -80.47 0.46 -26.91
N THR A 289 -80.31 -0.63 -26.14
CA THR A 289 -80.84 -1.96 -26.49
C THR A 289 -82.38 -1.97 -26.46
N GLU A 290 -82.98 -1.26 -25.52
CA GLU A 290 -84.43 -1.16 -25.41
C GLU A 290 -85.02 -0.27 -26.51
N ASN A 291 -84.35 0.85 -26.84
CA ASN A 291 -84.73 1.71 -27.96
C ASN A 291 -84.63 0.99 -29.31
N THR A 292 -83.56 0.23 -29.57
CA THR A 292 -83.41 -0.53 -30.82
C THR A 292 -84.47 -1.62 -30.98
N LYS A 293 -84.89 -2.28 -29.89
CA LYS A 293 -86.03 -3.22 -29.91
C LYS A 293 -87.36 -2.54 -30.23
N LEU A 294 -87.60 -1.35 -29.67
CA LEU A 294 -88.78 -0.54 -29.98
C LEU A 294 -88.82 -0.13 -31.46
N THR A 295 -87.70 0.37 -32.00
CA THR A 295 -87.59 0.75 -33.42
C THR A 295 -87.81 -0.44 -34.35
N HIS A 296 -87.26 -1.61 -34.02
CA HIS A 296 -87.47 -2.82 -34.81
C HIS A 296 -88.93 -3.30 -34.78
N LYS A 297 -89.62 -3.17 -33.64
CA LYS A 297 -91.04 -3.51 -33.52
C LYS A 297 -91.92 -2.60 -34.38
N TYR A 298 -91.62 -1.30 -34.42
CA TYR A 298 -92.32 -0.35 -35.29
C TYR A 298 -92.04 -0.60 -36.78
N ASN A 299 -90.81 -0.98 -37.16
CA ASN A 299 -90.48 -1.32 -38.55
C ASN A 299 -91.13 -2.62 -39.03
N ILE A 300 -91.35 -3.62 -38.15
CA ILE A 300 -92.12 -4.82 -38.51
C ILE A 300 -93.61 -4.49 -38.74
N LEU A 301 -94.19 -3.62 -37.90
CA LEU A 301 -95.58 -3.18 -38.02
C LEU A 301 -95.85 -2.36 -39.30
N TYR A 302 -94.85 -1.60 -39.76
CA TYR A 302 -94.97 -0.77 -40.96
C TYR A 302 -94.82 -1.58 -42.26
N ASN A 303 -94.05 -2.67 -42.24
CA ASN A 303 -93.83 -3.54 -43.41
C ASN A 303 -94.83 -4.71 -43.53
N SER A 304 -95.81 -4.82 -42.64
CA SER A 304 -96.90 -5.81 -42.71
C SER A 304 -98.24 -5.21 -43.16
N LEU A 305 -98.22 -3.99 -43.71
CA LEU A 305 -99.39 -3.22 -44.18
C LEU A 305 -99.30 -2.87 -45.67
N GLU A 306 -98.42 -3.56 -46.40
CA GLU A 306 -98.37 -3.65 -47.87
C GLU A 306 -98.90 -5.03 -48.30
#